data_AF-A0A7S3Z909-F1
#
_entry.id   AF-A0A7S3Z909-F1
#
_cell.length_a   1.000
_cell.length_b   1.000
_cell.length_c   1.000
_cell.angle_alpha   90.00
_cell.angle_beta   90.00
_cell.angle_gamma   90.00
#
_symmetry.space_group_name_H-M   'P 1'
#
loop_
_entity.id
_entity.type
_entity.pdbx_description
1 polymer ?
#
loop_
_entity_poly.entity_id
_entity_poly.type
_entity_poly.pdbx_seq_one_letter_code
_entity_poly.pdbx_strand_id
1 'polypeptide(L)'
;KGSFSLLVIMHGVKRSDYEAIPKAEREAKLNKIRHYTKLTKTVLKAHQAAAYTDKMFDLTGQLIEMNPDFYTLWNYRREAVSERIKKAPEDLKSICAGEMQLVERAFRKNPKSYYAWHHRVWIIAKGTTDLKREVALCTKFLGMDSRNFHCWNYRRYVLMLGGATLQDDLKYASSKIDDNFSNYSAWHHRSFIIPKLLDSVKPEEIKKLVDEEFELLKQAFFTDPGDQSAWLYHRWLLGQVVGLGVRAGERCISSTIPKKFIVTSKEGQIKILKQEMAMVEELLEIEEECKWALLAVAMLIQGLRERGAEEEGFAQRVAKIFEELLTLDPMRERYYVDMRKNVVDSLEGKKT
;
A
#
# COMPACT_ATOMS: atom_id res chain seq x y z
N LYS A 1 28.19 25.67 4.20
CA LYS A 1 26.92 25.53 3.44
C LYS A 1 27.20 24.69 2.19
N GLY A 2 27.15 23.36 2.31
CA GLY A 2 27.49 22.44 1.22
C GLY A 2 26.22 21.87 0.60
N SER A 3 25.93 22.26 -0.65
CA SER A 3 24.88 21.66 -1.47
C SER A 3 25.36 20.29 -1.96
N PHE A 4 24.89 19.23 -1.31
CA PHE A 4 25.04 17.85 -1.78
C PHE A 4 23.83 17.48 -2.63
N SER A 5 23.88 17.84 -3.92
CA SER A 5 23.04 17.21 -4.93
C SER A 5 23.72 15.94 -5.42
N LEU A 6 23.37 14.83 -4.79
CA LEU A 6 23.52 13.50 -5.34
C LEU A 6 22.25 12.74 -5.00
N LEU A 7 21.13 13.29 -5.46
CA LEU A 7 19.87 12.58 -5.54
C LEU A 7 19.97 11.72 -6.80
N VAL A 8 20.13 10.39 -6.64
CA VAL A 8 19.72 9.50 -7.73
C VAL A 8 18.21 9.48 -7.64
N ILE A 9 17.59 10.50 -8.23
CA ILE A 9 16.16 10.48 -8.49
C ILE A 9 16.04 9.72 -9.79
N MET A 10 15.61 8.46 -9.74
CA MET A 10 15.12 7.82 -10.97
C MET A 10 13.85 8.52 -11.51
N HIS A 11 13.24 9.43 -10.73
CA HIS A 11 11.94 10.05 -10.99
C HIS A 11 12.03 11.56 -10.78
N GLY A 12 11.42 12.40 -11.63
CA GLY A 12 11.45 13.87 -11.43
C GLY A 12 12.77 14.57 -11.76
N VAL A 13 13.68 13.91 -12.48
CA VAL A 13 14.85 14.58 -13.08
C VAL A 13 14.34 15.53 -14.15
N LYS A 14 14.55 16.84 -13.96
CA LYS A 14 14.27 17.83 -15.00
C LYS A 14 15.09 17.47 -16.23
N ARG A 15 14.44 17.35 -17.39
CA ARG A 15 15.15 17.21 -18.66
C ARG A 15 16.00 18.47 -18.84
N SER A 16 17.31 18.29 -18.88
CA SER A 16 18.27 19.34 -19.18
C SER A 16 19.09 18.88 -20.38
N ASP A 17 19.33 19.79 -21.32
CA ASP A 17 20.20 19.50 -22.45
C ASP A 17 21.59 19.14 -21.95
N TYR A 18 22.05 17.93 -22.29
CA TYR A 18 23.34 17.41 -21.82
C TYR A 18 24.50 18.32 -22.23
N GLU A 19 24.37 18.97 -23.39
CA GLU A 19 25.35 19.92 -23.93
C GLU A 19 25.41 21.23 -23.14
N ALA A 20 24.30 21.62 -22.50
CA ALA A 20 24.21 22.81 -21.65
C ALA A 20 24.88 22.59 -20.27
N ILE A 21 25.21 21.35 -19.89
CA ILE A 21 25.91 21.07 -18.63
C ILE A 21 27.38 21.56 -18.74
N PRO A 22 27.85 22.43 -17.85
CA PRO A 22 29.22 22.93 -17.86
C PRO A 22 30.26 21.79 -17.91
N LYS A 23 31.31 21.95 -18.72
CA LYS A 23 32.35 20.92 -18.91
C LYS A 23 32.96 20.47 -17.57
N ALA A 24 33.19 21.41 -16.65
CA ALA A 24 33.70 21.10 -15.31
C ALA A 24 32.75 20.22 -14.49
N GLU A 25 31.43 20.45 -14.58
CA GLU A 25 30.44 19.61 -13.90
C GLU A 25 30.37 18.20 -14.53
N ARG A 26 30.45 18.11 -15.86
CA ARG A 26 30.54 16.82 -16.57
C ARG A 26 31.76 16.02 -16.12
N GLU A 27 32.93 16.65 -16.07
CA GLU A 27 34.16 16.01 -15.62
C GLU A 27 34.09 15.57 -14.15
N ALA A 28 33.50 16.38 -13.27
CA ALA A 28 33.26 15.99 -11.88
C ALA A 28 32.35 14.77 -11.76
N LYS A 29 31.28 14.66 -12.56
CA LYS A 29 30.41 13.48 -12.62
C LYS A 29 31.17 12.25 -13.11
N LEU A 30 31.97 12.38 -14.18
CA LEU A 30 32.79 11.29 -14.71
C LEU A 30 33.81 10.79 -13.68
N ASN A 31 34.48 11.68 -12.95
CA ASN A 31 35.43 11.29 -11.92
C ASN A 31 34.76 10.51 -10.77
N LYS A 32 33.56 10.92 -10.35
CA LYS A 32 32.74 10.15 -9.39
C LYS A 32 32.38 8.77 -9.92
N ILE A 33 31.98 8.67 -11.19
CA ILE A 33 31.66 7.38 -11.83
C ILE A 33 32.91 6.49 -11.87
N ARG A 34 34.06 7.00 -12.34
CA ARG A 34 35.31 6.24 -12.39
C ARG A 34 35.72 5.73 -11.01
N HIS A 35 35.62 6.58 -9.99
CA HIS A 35 35.90 6.21 -8.62
C HIS A 35 34.97 5.10 -8.13
N TYR A 36 33.64 5.29 -8.27
CA TYR A 36 32.64 4.29 -7.90
C TYR A 36 32.87 2.96 -8.63
N THR A 37 33.08 2.98 -9.95
CA THR A 37 33.36 1.78 -10.76
C THR A 37 34.63 1.06 -10.29
N LYS A 38 35.69 1.79 -9.96
CA LYS A 38 36.93 1.19 -9.42
C LYS A 38 36.66 0.46 -8.11
N LEU A 39 36.00 1.12 -7.16
CA LEU A 39 35.66 0.56 -5.86
C LEU A 39 34.73 -0.66 -5.98
N THR A 40 33.69 -0.56 -6.80
CA THR A 40 32.76 -1.66 -7.06
C THR A 40 33.47 -2.87 -7.65
N LYS A 41 34.37 -2.68 -8.64
CA LYS A 41 35.17 -3.78 -9.20
C LYS A 41 36.02 -4.47 -8.12
N THR A 42 36.58 -3.72 -7.18
CA THR A 42 37.35 -4.29 -6.06
C THR A 42 36.46 -5.16 -5.17
N VAL A 43 35.29 -4.68 -4.76
CA VAL A 43 34.36 -5.48 -3.92
C VAL A 43 33.82 -6.70 -4.66
N LEU A 44 33.48 -6.59 -5.95
CA LEU A 44 32.98 -7.72 -6.73
C LEU A 44 34.04 -8.81 -6.92
N LYS A 45 35.32 -8.46 -7.09
CA LYS A 45 36.41 -9.45 -7.08
C LYS A 45 36.55 -10.14 -5.73
N ALA A 46 36.42 -9.39 -4.63
CA ALA A 46 36.43 -9.98 -3.29
C ALA A 46 35.23 -10.92 -3.07
N HIS A 47 34.05 -10.58 -3.58
CA HIS A 47 32.86 -11.43 -3.55
C HIS A 47 33.10 -12.74 -4.31
N GLN A 48 33.62 -12.68 -5.54
CA GLN A 48 33.95 -13.89 -6.32
C GLN A 48 34.96 -14.80 -5.61
N ALA A 49 35.88 -14.23 -4.84
CA ALA A 49 36.87 -14.96 -4.07
C ALA A 49 36.40 -15.35 -2.64
N ALA A 50 35.13 -15.07 -2.27
CA ALA A 50 34.61 -15.23 -0.92
C ALA A 50 35.50 -14.59 0.18
N ALA A 51 36.12 -13.45 -0.15
CA ALA A 51 37.08 -12.76 0.71
C ALA A 51 36.40 -11.68 1.55
N TYR A 52 36.10 -11.97 2.82
CA TYR A 52 35.38 -11.08 3.75
C TYR A 52 36.32 -10.37 4.74
N THR A 53 37.19 -9.51 4.23
CA THR A 53 38.11 -8.70 5.08
C THR A 53 37.42 -7.43 5.59
N ASP A 54 37.92 -6.85 6.68
CA ASP A 54 37.36 -5.59 7.23
C ASP A 54 37.40 -4.45 6.23
N LYS A 55 38.48 -4.37 5.45
CA LYS A 55 38.61 -3.40 4.37
C LYS A 55 37.49 -3.54 3.33
N MET A 56 37.17 -4.76 2.91
CA MET A 56 36.11 -4.99 1.93
C MET A 56 34.73 -4.78 2.54
N PHE A 57 34.55 -5.15 3.81
CA PHE A 57 33.34 -4.85 4.56
C PHE A 57 33.06 -3.34 4.54
N ASP A 58 33.99 -2.51 5.01
CA ASP A 58 33.84 -1.05 5.07
C ASP A 58 33.60 -0.44 3.69
N LEU A 59 34.34 -0.91 2.68
CA LEU A 59 34.19 -0.45 1.31
C LEU A 59 32.79 -0.75 0.76
N THR A 60 32.24 -1.92 1.07
CA THR A 60 30.88 -2.28 0.64
C THR A 60 29.84 -1.38 1.29
N GLY A 61 30.01 -1.03 2.57
CA GLY A 61 29.14 -0.08 3.27
C GLY A 61 29.14 1.29 2.59
N GLN A 62 30.32 1.82 2.25
CA GLN A 62 30.45 3.08 1.51
C GLN A 62 29.74 3.03 0.16
N LEU A 63 29.91 1.94 -0.60
CA LEU A 63 29.27 1.78 -1.91
C LEU A 63 27.74 1.69 -1.81
N ILE A 64 27.23 1.02 -0.78
CA ILE A 64 25.79 0.94 -0.48
C ILE A 64 25.22 2.33 -0.16
N GLU A 65 25.92 3.14 0.64
CA GLU A 65 25.49 4.51 0.95
C GLU A 65 25.48 5.41 -0.29
N MET A 66 26.42 5.19 -1.22
CA MET A 66 26.46 5.90 -2.50
C MET A 66 25.33 5.47 -3.45
N ASN A 67 25.04 4.18 -3.53
CA ASN A 67 24.04 3.57 -4.39
C ASN A 67 23.39 2.34 -3.69
N PRO A 68 22.28 2.55 -2.96
CA PRO A 68 21.60 1.46 -2.27
C PRO A 68 20.86 0.51 -3.22
N ASP A 69 20.77 0.83 -4.52
CA ASP A 69 20.06 0.00 -5.50
C ASP A 69 20.96 -1.02 -6.23
N PHE A 70 22.23 -1.13 -5.83
CA PHE A 70 23.11 -2.19 -6.32
C PHE A 70 22.94 -3.47 -5.48
N TYR A 71 22.05 -4.36 -5.92
CA TYR A 71 21.66 -5.56 -5.16
C TYR A 71 22.84 -6.48 -4.76
N THR A 72 23.84 -6.68 -5.62
CA THR A 72 24.95 -7.60 -5.35
C THR A 72 25.83 -7.13 -4.19
N LEU A 73 25.90 -5.82 -3.93
CA LEU A 73 26.63 -5.30 -2.77
C LEU A 73 25.96 -5.72 -1.48
N TRP A 74 24.62 -5.72 -1.44
CA TRP A 74 23.86 -6.23 -0.29
C TRP A 74 24.04 -7.73 -0.11
N ASN A 75 24.17 -8.51 -1.19
CA ASN A 75 24.47 -9.95 -1.11
C ASN A 75 25.83 -10.18 -0.44
N TYR A 76 26.88 -9.53 -0.96
CA TYR A 76 28.22 -9.58 -0.36
C TYR A 76 28.20 -9.13 1.10
N ARG A 77 27.48 -8.05 1.41
CA ARG A 77 27.35 -7.53 2.78
C ARG A 77 26.72 -8.56 3.71
N ARG A 78 25.64 -9.25 3.30
CA ARG A 78 25.02 -10.30 4.13
C ARG A 78 25.93 -11.50 4.37
N GLU A 79 26.71 -11.91 3.37
CA GLU A 79 27.71 -12.98 3.52
C GLU A 79 28.80 -12.55 4.51
N ALA A 80 29.37 -11.36 4.33
CA ALA A 80 30.40 -10.82 5.22
C ALA A 80 29.90 -10.63 6.66
N VAL A 81 28.68 -10.14 6.86
CA VAL A 81 28.03 -10.05 8.18
C VAL A 81 27.83 -11.42 8.79
N SER A 82 27.39 -12.41 7.99
CA SER A 82 27.20 -13.79 8.48
C SER A 82 28.53 -14.40 8.95
N GLU A 83 29.62 -14.17 8.23
CA GLU A 83 30.95 -14.62 8.64
C GLU A 83 31.43 -13.91 9.92
N ARG A 84 31.15 -12.62 10.08
CA ARG A 84 31.45 -11.91 11.34
C ARG A 84 30.65 -12.47 12.52
N ILE A 85 29.36 -12.74 12.34
CA ILE A 85 28.52 -13.34 13.38
C ILE A 85 29.04 -14.74 13.76
N LYS A 86 29.48 -15.55 12.79
CA LYS A 86 30.07 -16.87 13.08
C LYS A 86 31.35 -16.76 13.90
N LYS A 87 32.19 -15.75 13.63
CA LYS A 87 33.47 -15.54 14.32
C LYS A 87 33.33 -14.93 15.71
N ALA A 88 32.35 -14.05 15.89
CA ALA A 88 32.06 -13.38 17.16
C ALA A 88 30.55 -13.42 17.47
N PRO A 89 29.99 -14.58 17.88
CA PRO A 89 28.57 -14.71 18.20
C PRO A 89 28.12 -13.79 19.35
N GLU A 90 29.01 -13.51 20.30
CA GLU A 90 28.81 -12.58 21.42
C GLU A 90 28.51 -11.15 20.96
N ASP A 91 29.01 -10.77 19.79
CA ASP A 91 28.83 -9.45 19.18
C ASP A 91 27.58 -9.36 18.28
N LEU A 92 26.73 -10.40 18.23
CA LEU A 92 25.56 -10.44 17.35
C LEU A 92 24.71 -9.15 17.43
N LYS A 93 24.47 -8.65 18.64
CA LYS A 93 23.68 -7.44 18.88
C LYS A 93 24.37 -6.18 18.34
N SER A 94 25.67 -6.01 18.57
CA SER A 94 26.43 -4.84 18.12
C SER A 94 26.58 -4.84 16.60
N ILE A 95 26.84 -6.01 15.99
CA ILE A 95 26.89 -6.21 14.54
C ILE A 95 25.55 -5.83 13.89
N CYS A 96 24.44 -6.37 14.39
CA CYS A 96 23.11 -6.06 13.87
C CYS A 96 22.76 -4.57 14.03
N ALA A 97 23.14 -3.94 15.14
CA ALA A 97 22.94 -2.51 15.35
C ALA A 97 23.73 -1.67 14.33
N GLY A 98 24.98 -2.04 14.03
CA GLY A 98 25.79 -1.39 12.98
C GLY A 98 25.16 -1.52 11.60
N GLU A 99 24.60 -2.68 11.27
CA GLU A 99 23.89 -2.89 10.00
C GLU A 99 22.59 -2.08 9.91
N MET A 100 21.83 -1.96 11.00
CA MET A 100 20.65 -1.09 11.04
C MET A 100 21.01 0.38 10.76
N GLN A 101 22.15 0.86 11.28
CA GLN A 101 22.65 2.20 10.98
C GLN A 101 23.08 2.35 9.52
N LEU A 102 23.70 1.34 8.91
CA LEU A 102 24.02 1.35 7.48
C LEU A 102 22.75 1.52 6.63
N VAL A 103 21.69 0.77 6.95
CA VAL A 103 20.39 0.89 6.26
C VAL A 103 19.80 2.30 6.45
N GLU A 104 19.86 2.86 7.66
CA GLU A 104 19.39 4.23 7.90
C GLU A 104 20.18 5.28 7.09
N ARG A 105 21.49 5.10 6.91
CA ARG A 105 22.31 5.95 6.02
C ARG A 105 21.95 5.76 4.54
N ALA A 106 21.70 4.52 4.12
CA ALA A 106 21.22 4.21 2.77
C ALA A 106 19.86 4.86 2.47
N PHE A 107 18.94 4.92 3.44
CA PHE A 107 17.65 5.60 3.27
C PHE A 107 17.76 7.11 3.07
N ARG A 108 18.81 7.77 3.58
CA ARG A 108 19.07 9.18 3.27
C ARG A 108 19.32 9.40 1.78
N LYS A 109 19.85 8.37 1.11
CA LYS A 109 20.08 8.37 -0.34
C LYS A 109 18.83 7.98 -1.12
N ASN A 110 18.20 6.86 -0.76
CA ASN A 110 16.96 6.41 -1.39
C ASN A 110 16.06 5.67 -0.37
N PRO A 111 14.99 6.31 0.15
CA PRO A 111 14.04 5.67 1.07
C PRO A 111 13.10 4.67 0.38
N LYS A 112 13.19 4.53 -0.95
CA LYS A 112 12.40 3.61 -1.79
C LYS A 112 13.26 2.46 -2.36
N SER A 113 14.44 2.22 -1.78
CA SER A 113 15.30 1.11 -2.20
C SER A 113 14.75 -0.23 -1.69
N TYR A 114 14.36 -1.12 -2.60
CA TYR A 114 13.92 -2.48 -2.26
C TYR A 114 14.96 -3.24 -1.43
N TYR A 115 16.23 -3.12 -1.80
CA TYR A 115 17.30 -3.90 -1.19
C TYR A 115 17.65 -3.42 0.22
N ALA A 116 17.55 -2.11 0.48
CA ALA A 116 17.73 -1.56 1.82
C ALA A 116 16.63 -2.06 2.78
N TRP A 117 15.35 -2.01 2.35
CA TRP A 117 14.23 -2.55 3.13
C TRP A 117 14.36 -4.07 3.35
N HIS A 118 14.74 -4.82 2.32
CA HIS A 118 14.96 -6.26 2.42
C HIS A 118 16.13 -6.62 3.35
N HIS A 119 17.23 -5.87 3.32
CA HIS A 119 18.34 -6.07 4.25
C HIS A 119 17.90 -5.83 5.69
N ARG A 120 17.03 -4.84 5.92
CA ARG A 120 16.44 -4.58 7.25
C ARG A 120 15.61 -5.75 7.77
N VAL A 121 14.75 -6.33 6.93
CA VAL A 121 14.01 -7.57 7.23
C VAL A 121 14.96 -8.72 7.58
N TRP A 122 16.04 -8.88 6.81
CA TRP A 122 17.05 -9.90 7.07
C TRP A 122 17.78 -9.72 8.41
N ILE A 123 18.03 -8.48 8.85
CA ILE A 123 18.59 -8.18 10.18
C ILE A 123 17.58 -8.49 11.28
N ILE A 124 16.29 -8.12 11.11
CA ILE A 124 15.24 -8.45 12.09
C ILE A 124 15.19 -9.95 12.37
N ALA A 125 15.32 -10.78 11.33
CA ALA A 125 15.31 -12.24 11.45
C ALA A 125 16.44 -12.80 12.34
N LYS A 126 17.43 -11.99 12.75
CA LYS A 126 18.46 -12.36 13.73
C LYS A 126 18.00 -12.26 15.19
N GLY A 127 16.80 -11.73 15.43
CA GLY A 127 16.17 -11.73 16.76
C GLY A 127 16.74 -10.72 17.76
N THR A 128 17.58 -9.77 17.33
CA THR A 128 18.23 -8.78 18.20
C THR A 128 17.61 -7.38 18.15
N THR A 129 16.61 -7.18 17.29
CA THR A 129 16.03 -5.86 17.00
C THR A 129 14.85 -5.56 17.91
N ASP A 130 14.80 -4.34 18.46
CA ASP A 130 13.62 -3.83 19.15
C ASP A 130 12.53 -3.47 18.13
N LEU A 131 11.49 -4.30 18.05
CA LEU A 131 10.39 -4.11 17.11
C LEU A 131 9.58 -2.83 17.37
N LYS A 132 9.52 -2.32 18.61
CA LYS A 132 8.82 -1.05 18.91
C LYS A 132 9.55 0.13 18.29
N ARG A 133 10.88 0.11 18.31
CA ARG A 133 11.71 1.09 17.59
C ARG A 133 11.45 1.03 16.08
N GLU A 134 11.23 -0.15 15.52
CA GLU A 134 10.93 -0.32 14.10
C GLU A 134 9.56 0.24 13.70
N VAL A 135 8.54 0.08 14.56
CA VAL A 135 7.25 0.75 14.40
C VAL A 135 7.40 2.27 14.44
N ALA A 136 8.18 2.81 15.39
CA ALA A 136 8.44 4.24 15.48
C ALA A 136 9.21 4.79 14.26
N LEU A 137 10.16 4.01 13.72
CA LEU A 137 10.82 4.33 12.46
C LEU A 137 9.82 4.42 11.32
N CYS A 138 8.91 3.44 11.19
CA CYS A 138 7.86 3.48 10.18
C CYS A 138 7.01 4.74 10.30
N THR A 139 6.59 5.10 11.51
CA THR A 139 5.84 6.34 11.77
C THR A 139 6.58 7.57 11.25
N LYS A 140 7.90 7.65 11.49
CA LYS A 140 8.73 8.76 10.98
C LYS A 140 8.77 8.79 9.44
N PHE A 141 9.04 7.65 8.79
CA PHE A 141 9.14 7.60 7.33
C PHE A 141 7.80 7.89 6.64
N LEU A 142 6.69 7.41 7.20
CA LEU A 142 5.34 7.69 6.71
C LEU A 142 4.89 9.13 7.02
N GLY A 143 5.46 9.79 8.02
CA GLY A 143 5.31 11.23 8.21
C GLY A 143 6.01 12.06 7.12
N MET A 144 7.06 11.52 6.49
CA MET A 144 7.77 12.19 5.38
C MET A 144 7.16 11.88 4.02
N ASP A 145 6.72 10.64 3.80
CA ASP A 145 6.01 10.19 2.60
C ASP A 145 4.92 9.19 3.01
N SER A 146 3.70 9.69 3.17
CA SER A 146 2.54 8.90 3.63
C SER A 146 2.12 7.81 2.65
N ARG A 147 2.63 7.85 1.40
CA ARG A 147 2.35 6.87 0.34
C ARG A 147 3.55 5.98 0.02
N ASN A 148 4.58 5.96 0.88
CA ASN A 148 5.71 5.04 0.72
C ASN A 148 5.29 3.59 0.99
N PHE A 149 4.92 2.87 -0.07
CA PHE A 149 4.45 1.48 0.04
C PHE A 149 5.51 0.52 0.60
N HIS A 150 6.81 0.79 0.43
CA HIS A 150 7.86 -0.03 1.02
C HIS A 150 7.80 0.05 2.55
N CYS A 151 7.62 1.27 3.08
CA CYS A 151 7.50 1.50 4.51
C CYS A 151 6.19 0.91 5.06
N TRP A 152 5.08 1.02 4.34
CA TRP A 152 3.82 0.36 4.73
C TRP A 152 3.94 -1.17 4.76
N ASN A 153 4.59 -1.77 3.76
CA ASN A 153 4.83 -3.22 3.73
C ASN A 153 5.77 -3.65 4.85
N TYR A 154 6.82 -2.88 5.12
CA TYR A 154 7.72 -3.14 6.24
C TYR A 154 7.00 -3.00 7.59
N ARG A 155 6.14 -1.99 7.76
CA ARG A 155 5.31 -1.82 8.96
C ARG A 155 4.41 -3.03 9.18
N ARG A 156 3.74 -3.53 8.14
CA ARG A 156 2.93 -4.77 8.22
C ARG A 156 3.77 -5.97 8.65
N TYR A 157 4.99 -6.11 8.12
CA TYR A 157 5.90 -7.18 8.53
C TYR A 157 6.26 -7.08 10.02
N VAL A 158 6.66 -5.90 10.50
CA VAL A 158 7.00 -5.65 11.92
C VAL A 158 5.78 -5.86 12.82
N LEU A 159 4.59 -5.43 12.39
CA LEU A 159 3.32 -5.66 13.08
C LEU A 159 3.05 -7.15 13.27
N MET A 160 3.23 -7.96 12.20
CA MET A 160 3.04 -9.42 12.28
C MET A 160 4.06 -10.13 13.17
N LEU A 161 5.19 -9.48 13.49
CA LEU A 161 6.17 -9.97 14.46
C LEU A 161 5.89 -9.51 15.90
N GLY A 162 4.81 -8.75 16.12
CA GLY A 162 4.44 -8.24 17.45
C GLY A 162 5.08 -6.91 17.83
N GLY A 163 5.49 -6.09 16.85
CA GLY A 163 6.03 -4.74 17.13
C GLY A 163 4.99 -3.76 17.69
N ALA A 164 3.71 -4.00 17.42
CA ALA A 164 2.56 -3.26 17.97
C ALA A 164 1.33 -4.20 18.04
N THR A 165 0.28 -3.76 18.71
CA THR A 165 -1.03 -4.45 18.65
C THR A 165 -1.76 -4.07 17.36
N LEU A 166 -2.63 -4.96 16.86
CA LEU A 166 -3.47 -4.66 15.69
C LEU A 166 -4.38 -3.45 15.93
N GLN A 167 -4.87 -3.27 17.17
CA GLN A 167 -5.72 -2.14 17.56
C GLN A 167 -4.95 -0.81 17.54
N ASP A 168 -3.72 -0.78 18.06
CA ASP A 168 -2.90 0.44 18.03
C ASP A 168 -2.51 0.80 16.59
N ASP A 169 -2.24 -0.19 15.74
CA ASP A 169 -1.92 0.07 14.34
C ASP A 169 -3.16 0.46 13.51
N LEU A 170 -4.36 -0.01 13.88
CA LEU A 170 -5.61 0.48 13.30
C LEU A 170 -5.84 1.95 13.65
N LYS A 171 -5.61 2.36 14.90
CA LYS A 171 -5.67 3.77 15.32
C LYS A 171 -4.66 4.63 14.56
N TYR A 172 -3.46 4.11 14.33
CA TYR A 172 -2.47 4.78 13.49
C TYR A 172 -2.94 4.95 12.05
N ALA A 173 -3.60 3.94 11.47
CA ALA A 173 -4.21 4.07 10.15
C ALA A 173 -5.33 5.12 10.13
N SER A 174 -6.17 5.18 11.18
CA SER A 174 -7.19 6.23 11.34
C SER A 174 -6.55 7.61 11.34
N SER A 175 -5.52 7.86 12.16
CA SER A 175 -4.89 9.19 12.19
C SER A 175 -4.27 9.58 10.85
N LYS A 176 -3.85 8.62 10.02
CA LYS A 176 -3.35 8.88 8.67
C LYS A 176 -4.43 9.18 7.64
N ILE A 177 -5.67 8.79 7.91
CA ILE A 177 -6.86 9.17 7.13
C ILE A 177 -7.34 10.55 7.60
N ASP A 178 -7.38 10.79 8.92
CA ASP A 178 -7.73 12.10 9.49
C ASP A 178 -6.78 13.20 8.98
N ASP A 179 -5.48 12.89 8.87
CA ASP A 179 -4.47 13.78 8.28
C ASP A 179 -4.75 14.06 6.77
N ASN A 180 -5.28 13.07 6.04
CA ASN A 180 -5.49 13.11 4.59
C ASN A 180 -6.40 11.95 4.11
N PHE A 181 -7.65 12.24 3.81
CA PHE A 181 -8.63 11.25 3.33
C PHE A 181 -8.21 10.58 2.00
N SER A 182 -7.42 11.25 1.15
CA SER A 182 -6.86 10.69 -0.09
C SER A 182 -5.70 9.71 0.12
N ASN A 183 -5.36 9.38 1.37
CA ASN A 183 -4.27 8.45 1.67
C ASN A 183 -4.70 6.99 1.43
N TYR A 184 -4.71 6.56 0.16
CA TYR A 184 -5.01 5.18 -0.24
C TYR A 184 -4.20 4.12 0.54
N SER A 185 -2.96 4.44 0.92
CA SER A 185 -2.12 3.49 1.64
C SER A 185 -2.64 3.22 3.06
N ALA A 186 -3.23 4.21 3.72
CA ALA A 186 -3.86 4.05 5.03
C ALA A 186 -5.16 3.22 4.92
N TRP A 187 -6.05 3.53 3.97
CA TRP A 187 -7.24 2.72 3.68
C TRP A 187 -6.89 1.26 3.38
N HIS A 188 -5.90 1.03 2.51
CA HIS A 188 -5.42 -0.31 2.22
C HIS A 188 -4.72 -0.98 3.42
N HIS A 189 -4.17 -0.20 4.36
CA HIS A 189 -3.66 -0.76 5.61
C HIS A 189 -4.79 -1.27 6.52
N ARG A 190 -5.91 -0.54 6.61
CA ARG A 190 -7.11 -1.02 7.31
C ARG A 190 -7.62 -2.34 6.72
N SER A 191 -7.65 -2.44 5.39
CA SER A 191 -8.08 -3.67 4.68
C SER A 191 -7.19 -4.88 4.96
N PHE A 192 -5.96 -4.66 5.46
CA PHE A 192 -5.04 -5.70 5.92
C PHE A 192 -5.24 -6.05 7.40
N ILE A 193 -5.52 -5.06 8.25
CA ILE A 193 -5.66 -5.24 9.71
C ILE A 193 -7.02 -5.85 10.05
N ILE A 194 -8.11 -5.31 9.52
CA ILE A 194 -9.48 -5.64 9.93
C ILE A 194 -9.74 -7.14 9.84
N PRO A 195 -9.43 -7.86 8.74
CA PRO A 195 -9.65 -9.30 8.69
C PRO A 195 -8.95 -10.08 9.82
N LYS A 196 -7.77 -9.62 10.28
CA LYS A 196 -7.03 -10.27 11.38
C LYS A 196 -7.63 -9.95 12.74
N LEU A 197 -8.21 -8.76 12.91
CA LEU A 197 -8.97 -8.42 14.10
C LEU A 197 -10.22 -9.29 14.20
N LEU A 198 -10.93 -9.47 13.09
CA LEU A 198 -12.16 -10.29 13.01
C LEU A 198 -11.95 -11.74 13.47
N ASP A 199 -10.77 -12.32 13.24
CA ASP A 199 -10.44 -13.68 13.70
C ASP A 199 -10.43 -13.82 15.23
N SER A 200 -10.37 -12.71 15.98
CA SER A 200 -10.12 -12.70 17.43
C SER A 200 -11.22 -12.03 18.26
N VAL A 201 -12.30 -11.53 17.64
CA VAL A 201 -13.35 -10.74 18.32
C VAL A 201 -14.71 -11.42 18.34
N LYS A 202 -15.55 -11.04 19.31
CA LYS A 202 -16.92 -11.54 19.45
C LYS A 202 -17.86 -10.90 18.41
N PRO A 203 -18.99 -11.55 18.05
CA PRO A 203 -19.93 -11.02 17.05
C PRO A 203 -20.41 -9.58 17.29
N GLU A 204 -20.60 -9.18 18.56
CA GLU A 204 -21.04 -7.83 18.93
C GLU A 204 -19.97 -6.78 18.62
N GLU A 205 -18.69 -7.13 18.82
CA GLU A 205 -17.55 -6.28 18.51
C GLU A 205 -17.32 -6.20 16.99
N ILE A 206 -17.63 -7.26 16.25
CA ILE A 206 -17.59 -7.26 14.78
C ILE A 206 -18.60 -6.25 14.23
N LYS A 207 -19.85 -6.30 14.72
CA LYS A 207 -20.88 -5.36 14.26
C LYS A 207 -20.46 -3.92 14.54
N LYS A 208 -20.00 -3.64 15.76
CA LYS A 208 -19.54 -2.31 16.15
C LYS A 208 -18.41 -1.82 15.24
N LEU A 209 -17.41 -2.67 14.97
CA LEU A 209 -16.30 -2.33 14.07
C LEU A 209 -16.80 -2.00 12.65
N VAL A 210 -17.72 -2.79 12.10
CA VAL A 210 -18.29 -2.55 10.77
C VAL A 210 -19.09 -1.24 10.73
N ASP A 211 -19.90 -0.97 11.74
CA ASP A 211 -20.66 0.28 11.85
C ASP A 211 -19.71 1.51 11.91
N GLU A 212 -18.60 1.40 12.66
CA GLU A 212 -17.55 2.43 12.71
C GLU A 212 -16.83 2.64 11.36
N GLU A 213 -16.62 1.58 10.56
CA GLU A 213 -16.03 1.71 9.22
C GLU A 213 -16.95 2.42 8.23
N PHE A 214 -18.26 2.13 8.25
CA PHE A 214 -19.23 2.81 7.39
C PHE A 214 -19.39 4.28 7.77
N GLU A 215 -19.35 4.61 9.05
CA GLU A 215 -19.37 6.01 9.50
C GLU A 215 -18.11 6.77 9.05
N LEU A 216 -16.93 6.14 9.13
CA LEU A 216 -15.69 6.73 8.62
C LEU A 216 -15.76 6.96 7.10
N LEU A 217 -16.35 6.04 6.35
CA LEU A 217 -16.58 6.18 4.91
C LEU A 217 -17.54 7.32 4.60
N LYS A 218 -18.65 7.43 5.34
CA LYS A 218 -19.57 8.55 5.22
C LYS A 218 -18.83 9.88 5.40
N GLN A 219 -18.05 10.03 6.47
CA GLN A 219 -17.26 11.24 6.70
C GLN A 219 -16.31 11.54 5.53
N ALA A 220 -15.63 10.54 5.00
CA ALA A 220 -14.73 10.71 3.85
C ALA A 220 -15.49 11.17 2.59
N PHE A 221 -16.64 10.56 2.28
CA PHE A 221 -17.44 10.90 1.10
C PHE A 221 -18.01 12.31 1.15
N PHE A 222 -18.51 12.75 2.29
CA PHE A 222 -19.02 14.12 2.47
C PHE A 222 -17.92 15.17 2.62
N THR A 223 -16.66 14.75 2.80
CA THR A 223 -15.50 15.66 2.85
C THR A 223 -14.84 15.84 1.48
N ASP A 224 -14.60 14.75 0.74
CA ASP A 224 -14.05 14.77 -0.61
C ASP A 224 -14.69 13.65 -1.47
N PRO A 225 -15.87 13.90 -2.05
CA PRO A 225 -16.59 12.91 -2.86
C PRO A 225 -15.81 12.50 -4.12
N GLY A 226 -14.88 13.34 -4.59
CA GLY A 226 -14.03 13.06 -5.74
C GLY A 226 -12.90 12.07 -5.45
N ASP A 227 -12.55 11.86 -4.18
CA ASP A 227 -11.44 10.98 -3.80
C ASP A 227 -11.78 9.49 -3.96
N GLN A 228 -11.11 8.85 -4.90
CA GLN A 228 -11.34 7.44 -5.20
C GLN A 228 -10.98 6.47 -4.05
N SER A 229 -10.17 6.88 -3.07
CA SER A 229 -9.62 5.95 -2.08
C SER A 229 -10.69 5.40 -1.16
N ALA A 230 -11.55 6.29 -0.66
CA ALA A 230 -12.69 5.90 0.16
C ALA A 230 -13.67 5.01 -0.63
N TRP A 231 -13.95 5.33 -1.89
CA TRP A 231 -14.88 4.55 -2.72
C TRP A 231 -14.37 3.13 -3.02
N LEU A 232 -13.07 3.01 -3.29
CA LEU A 232 -12.44 1.70 -3.47
C LEU A 232 -12.44 0.89 -2.17
N TYR A 233 -12.26 1.55 -1.03
CA TYR A 233 -12.35 0.91 0.28
C TYR A 233 -13.78 0.48 0.63
N HIS A 234 -14.78 1.30 0.34
CA HIS A 234 -16.21 0.99 0.50
C HIS A 234 -16.63 -0.22 -0.31
N ARG A 235 -16.23 -0.27 -1.59
CA ARG A 235 -16.45 -1.45 -2.44
C ARG A 235 -15.81 -2.70 -1.82
N TRP A 236 -14.59 -2.60 -1.29
CA TRP A 236 -13.95 -3.72 -0.59
C TRP A 236 -14.73 -4.13 0.66
N LEU A 237 -15.16 -3.17 1.49
CA LEU A 237 -15.88 -3.40 2.74
C LEU A 237 -17.23 -4.08 2.47
N LEU A 238 -18.01 -3.62 1.50
CA LEU A 238 -19.24 -4.28 1.06
C LEU A 238 -19.00 -5.71 0.56
N GLY A 239 -17.88 -5.95 -0.11
CA GLY A 239 -17.42 -7.29 -0.44
C GLY A 239 -17.17 -8.18 0.79
N GLN A 240 -16.65 -7.61 1.88
CA GLN A 240 -16.46 -8.37 3.13
C GLN A 240 -17.75 -8.60 3.90
N VAL A 241 -18.58 -7.55 4.00
CA VAL A 241 -19.76 -7.52 4.88
C VAL A 241 -20.91 -8.29 4.28
N VAL A 242 -21.24 -8.01 3.01
CA VAL A 242 -22.42 -8.59 2.34
C VAL A 242 -22.07 -9.47 1.15
N GLY A 243 -20.79 -9.54 0.73
CA GLY A 243 -20.38 -10.31 -0.45
C GLY A 243 -20.67 -9.60 -1.78
N LEU A 244 -20.77 -8.27 -1.77
CA LEU A 244 -21.03 -7.51 -3.00
C LEU A 244 -19.87 -7.69 -3.99
N GLY A 245 -20.18 -8.00 -5.25
CA GLY A 245 -19.17 -8.17 -6.31
C GLY A 245 -18.35 -9.46 -6.21
N VAL A 246 -18.68 -10.38 -5.30
CA VAL A 246 -18.10 -11.73 -5.24
C VAL A 246 -18.94 -12.68 -6.11
N ARG A 247 -18.40 -13.18 -7.22
CA ARG A 247 -19.12 -14.12 -8.10
C ARG A 247 -19.12 -15.53 -7.50
N ALA A 248 -20.26 -16.21 -7.56
CA ALA A 248 -20.37 -17.61 -7.14
C ALA A 248 -19.44 -18.50 -7.99
N GLY A 249 -18.55 -19.24 -7.34
CA GLY A 249 -17.63 -20.18 -8.01
C GLY A 249 -16.23 -19.64 -8.32
N GLU A 250 -15.95 -18.36 -8.08
CA GLU A 250 -14.57 -17.84 -8.16
C GLU A 250 -13.76 -18.37 -6.96
N ARG A 251 -12.87 -19.34 -7.23
CA ARG A 251 -11.80 -19.72 -6.29
C ARG A 251 -10.80 -18.56 -6.22
N CYS A 252 -11.03 -17.62 -5.32
CA CYS A 252 -10.14 -16.50 -5.13
C CYS A 252 -8.83 -16.94 -4.47
N ILE A 253 -7.72 -16.63 -5.14
CA ILE A 253 -6.35 -16.90 -4.68
C ILE A 253 -5.91 -15.84 -3.64
N SER A 254 -6.70 -14.78 -3.47
CA SER A 254 -6.38 -13.66 -2.59
C SER A 254 -6.89 -13.87 -1.17
N SER A 255 -6.00 -13.72 -0.17
CA SER A 255 -6.34 -13.71 1.26
C SER A 255 -7.22 -12.54 1.70
N THR A 256 -7.65 -11.68 0.76
CA THR A 256 -8.44 -10.45 1.01
C THR A 256 -9.94 -10.65 0.79
N ILE A 257 -10.39 -11.83 0.35
CA ILE A 257 -11.82 -12.15 0.18
C ILE A 257 -12.23 -13.08 1.33
N PRO A 258 -13.36 -12.83 2.02
CA PRO A 258 -13.73 -13.61 3.18
C PRO A 258 -14.05 -15.06 2.77
N LYS A 259 -13.67 -16.02 3.61
CA LYS A 259 -14.20 -17.39 3.51
C LYS A 259 -15.70 -17.45 3.82
N LYS A 260 -16.19 -16.48 4.61
CA LYS A 260 -17.61 -16.28 4.97
C LYS A 260 -17.85 -14.78 5.18
N PHE A 261 -18.94 -14.26 4.63
CA PHE A 261 -19.33 -12.85 4.82
C PHE A 261 -19.72 -12.57 6.27
N ILE A 262 -19.52 -11.33 6.72
CA ILE A 262 -19.86 -10.93 8.09
C ILE A 262 -21.37 -11.05 8.32
N VAL A 263 -22.16 -10.57 7.37
CA VAL A 263 -23.62 -10.70 7.39
C VAL A 263 -24.04 -11.78 6.42
N THR A 264 -24.61 -12.87 6.95
CA THR A 264 -25.03 -14.01 6.13
C THR A 264 -26.52 -14.08 5.85
N SER A 265 -27.35 -13.39 6.63
CA SER A 265 -28.79 -13.35 6.36
C SER A 265 -29.07 -12.43 5.18
N LYS A 266 -29.93 -12.89 4.28
CA LYS A 266 -30.33 -12.14 3.08
C LYS A 266 -30.98 -10.81 3.45
N GLU A 267 -31.83 -10.82 4.48
CA GLU A 267 -32.51 -9.65 5.02
C GLU A 267 -31.51 -8.63 5.61
N GLY A 268 -30.50 -9.12 6.33
CA GLY A 268 -29.45 -8.27 6.89
C GLY A 268 -28.59 -7.62 5.81
N GLN A 269 -28.24 -8.37 4.76
CA GLN A 269 -27.49 -7.84 3.62
C GLN A 269 -28.29 -6.76 2.87
N ILE A 270 -29.58 -7.01 2.60
CA ILE A 270 -30.48 -6.02 1.98
C ILE A 270 -30.55 -4.75 2.84
N LYS A 271 -30.68 -4.89 4.16
CA LYS A 271 -30.74 -3.74 5.07
C LYS A 271 -29.51 -2.84 4.95
N ILE A 272 -28.30 -3.43 4.97
CA ILE A 272 -27.06 -2.68 4.84
C ILE A 272 -26.98 -1.99 3.47
N LEU A 273 -27.28 -2.72 2.39
CA LEU A 273 -27.25 -2.15 1.05
C LEU A 273 -28.22 -0.97 0.88
N LYS A 274 -29.42 -1.04 1.48
CA LYS A 274 -30.37 0.07 1.49
C LYS A 274 -29.89 1.28 2.30
N GLN A 275 -29.26 1.04 3.45
CA GLN A 275 -28.67 2.11 4.27
C GLN A 275 -27.55 2.84 3.51
N GLU A 276 -26.67 2.09 2.87
CA GLU A 276 -25.60 2.64 2.05
C GLU A 276 -26.14 3.37 0.82
N MET A 277 -27.18 2.83 0.17
CA MET A 277 -27.82 3.48 -0.97
C MET A 277 -28.42 4.83 -0.56
N ALA A 278 -29.15 4.89 0.56
CA ALA A 278 -29.71 6.15 1.07
C ALA A 278 -28.62 7.18 1.39
N MET A 279 -27.51 6.76 2.00
CA MET A 279 -26.38 7.65 2.31
C MET A 279 -25.72 8.21 1.03
N VAL A 280 -25.52 7.37 0.00
CA VAL A 280 -24.94 7.82 -1.27
C VAL A 280 -25.93 8.70 -2.06
N GLU A 281 -27.23 8.46 -1.93
CA GLU A 281 -28.27 9.32 -2.49
C GLU A 281 -28.29 10.71 -1.86
N GLU A 282 -28.21 10.80 -0.52
CA GLU A 282 -28.06 12.07 0.20
C GLU A 282 -26.84 12.86 -0.30
N LEU A 283 -25.73 12.17 -0.62
CA LEU A 283 -24.55 12.82 -1.21
C LEU A 283 -24.82 13.33 -2.63
N LEU A 284 -25.51 12.56 -3.47
CA LEU A 284 -25.84 12.94 -4.85
C LEU A 284 -26.82 14.11 -4.94
N GLU A 285 -27.60 14.39 -3.89
CA GLU A 285 -28.41 15.63 -3.82
C GLU A 285 -27.55 16.90 -3.78
N ILE A 286 -26.29 16.79 -3.34
CA ILE A 286 -25.35 17.90 -3.23
C ILE A 286 -24.31 17.85 -4.36
N GLU A 287 -23.86 16.64 -4.70
CA GLU A 287 -22.73 16.37 -5.60
C GLU A 287 -23.20 15.53 -6.80
N GLU A 288 -24.13 16.08 -7.57
CA GLU A 288 -24.87 15.41 -8.65
C GLU A 288 -23.95 14.74 -9.70
N GLU A 289 -22.79 15.33 -9.96
CA GLU A 289 -21.81 14.86 -10.97
C GLU A 289 -20.71 13.96 -10.38
N CYS A 290 -20.82 13.54 -9.12
CA CYS A 290 -19.87 12.64 -8.52
C CYS A 290 -19.95 11.24 -9.15
N LYS A 291 -19.10 10.99 -10.14
CA LYS A 291 -19.04 9.70 -10.85
C LYS A 291 -18.85 8.49 -9.94
N TRP A 292 -18.19 8.66 -8.79
CA TRP A 292 -17.97 7.57 -7.85
C TRP A 292 -19.24 7.22 -7.08
N ALA A 293 -19.99 8.24 -6.65
CA ALA A 293 -21.29 8.07 -6.01
C ALA A 293 -22.31 7.45 -6.98
N LEU A 294 -22.38 7.96 -8.22
CA LEU A 294 -23.19 7.39 -9.30
C LEU A 294 -22.86 5.90 -9.53
N LEU A 295 -21.58 5.58 -9.68
CA LEU A 295 -21.13 4.19 -9.84
C LEU A 295 -21.48 3.33 -8.61
N ALA A 296 -21.33 3.86 -7.40
CA ALA A 296 -21.69 3.15 -6.17
C ALA A 296 -23.19 2.83 -6.13
N VAL A 297 -24.08 3.77 -6.48
CA VAL A 297 -25.53 3.50 -6.58
C VAL A 297 -25.83 2.37 -7.56
N ALA A 298 -25.23 2.38 -8.75
CA ALA A 298 -25.44 1.30 -9.73
C ALA A 298 -25.02 -0.07 -9.16
N MET A 299 -23.89 -0.14 -8.43
CA MET A 299 -23.42 -1.36 -7.79
C MET A 299 -24.31 -1.80 -6.62
N LEU A 300 -24.84 -0.86 -5.83
CA LEU A 300 -25.74 -1.14 -4.72
C LEU A 300 -27.09 -1.69 -5.21
N ILE A 301 -27.65 -1.11 -6.28
CA ILE A 301 -28.86 -1.62 -6.95
C ILE A 301 -28.65 -3.05 -7.45
N GLN A 302 -27.51 -3.33 -8.10
CA GLN A 302 -27.16 -4.69 -8.51
C GLN A 302 -27.16 -5.65 -7.29
N GLY A 303 -26.50 -5.25 -6.21
CA GLY A 303 -26.42 -6.04 -4.99
C GLY A 303 -27.78 -6.33 -4.34
N LEU A 304 -28.67 -5.33 -4.33
CA LEU A 304 -30.04 -5.47 -3.83
C LEU A 304 -30.81 -6.51 -4.65
N ARG A 305 -30.72 -6.44 -5.98
CA ARG A 305 -31.42 -7.38 -6.86
C ARG A 305 -30.89 -8.80 -6.76
N GLU A 306 -29.57 -9.00 -6.71
CA GLU A 306 -28.98 -10.33 -6.51
C GLU A 306 -29.49 -11.00 -5.22
N ARG A 307 -29.95 -10.18 -4.28
CA ARG A 307 -30.59 -10.59 -3.02
C ARG A 307 -32.11 -10.46 -3.08
N GLY A 308 -32.73 -10.46 -4.25
CA GLY A 308 -34.18 -10.48 -4.44
C GLY A 308 -34.93 -9.27 -3.92
N ALA A 309 -34.24 -8.15 -3.64
CA ALA A 309 -34.91 -6.86 -3.44
C ALA A 309 -35.15 -6.23 -4.81
N GLU A 310 -36.41 -6.04 -5.16
CA GLU A 310 -36.82 -5.33 -6.37
C GLU A 310 -37.64 -4.12 -5.98
N GLU A 311 -37.32 -2.98 -6.60
CA GLU A 311 -38.12 -1.75 -6.52
C GLU A 311 -38.37 -1.27 -7.94
N GLU A 312 -39.53 -0.64 -8.12
CA GLU A 312 -39.93 -0.09 -9.41
C GLU A 312 -38.89 0.95 -9.87
N GLY A 313 -38.42 0.82 -11.11
CA GLY A 313 -37.49 1.80 -11.70
C GLY A 313 -36.00 1.48 -11.57
N PHE A 314 -35.57 0.42 -10.87
CA PHE A 314 -34.14 0.08 -10.72
C PHE A 314 -33.40 -0.06 -12.06
N ALA A 315 -33.99 -0.74 -13.04
CA ALA A 315 -33.38 -0.93 -14.37
C ALA A 315 -33.22 0.39 -15.12
N GLN A 316 -34.27 1.22 -15.14
CA GLN A 316 -34.27 2.53 -15.77
C GLN A 316 -33.25 3.46 -15.10
N ARG A 317 -33.17 3.41 -13.76
CA ARG A 317 -32.23 4.20 -12.98
C ARG A 317 -30.78 3.84 -13.26
N VAL A 318 -30.46 2.55 -13.27
CA VAL A 318 -29.11 2.08 -13.60
C VAL A 318 -28.73 2.46 -15.04
N ALA A 319 -29.66 2.31 -15.99
CA ALA A 319 -29.43 2.71 -17.37
C ALA A 319 -29.08 4.21 -17.48
N LYS A 320 -29.85 5.07 -16.80
CA LYS A 320 -29.60 6.52 -16.73
C LYS A 320 -28.25 6.86 -16.11
N ILE A 321 -27.91 6.23 -14.97
CA ILE A 321 -26.61 6.40 -14.31
C ILE A 321 -25.46 6.10 -15.28
N PHE A 322 -25.51 5.00 -16.02
CA PHE A 322 -24.44 4.69 -16.97
C PHE A 322 -24.36 5.66 -18.14
N GLU A 323 -25.47 6.24 -18.59
CA GLU A 323 -25.48 7.31 -19.61
C GLU A 323 -24.82 8.59 -19.08
N GLU A 324 -25.08 8.96 -17.83
CA GLU A 324 -24.42 10.07 -17.15
C GLU A 324 -22.91 9.80 -16.99
N LEU A 325 -22.51 8.60 -16.55
CA LEU A 325 -21.11 8.21 -16.41
C LEU A 325 -20.31 8.27 -17.72
N LEU A 326 -20.93 7.91 -18.85
CA LEU A 326 -20.30 8.03 -20.18
C LEU A 326 -19.98 9.49 -20.53
N THR A 327 -20.80 10.42 -20.05
CA THR A 327 -20.61 11.87 -20.24
C THR A 327 -19.55 12.43 -19.27
N LEU A 328 -19.60 12.02 -18.00
CA LEU A 328 -18.73 12.53 -16.94
C LEU A 328 -17.30 11.96 -16.97
N ASP A 329 -17.10 10.73 -17.43
CA ASP A 329 -15.78 10.09 -17.50
C ASP A 329 -15.57 9.32 -18.82
N PRO A 330 -15.48 10.05 -19.96
CA PRO A 330 -15.40 9.44 -21.29
C PRO A 330 -14.14 8.58 -21.49
N MET A 331 -13.08 8.80 -20.69
CA MET A 331 -11.88 7.96 -20.72
C MET A 331 -12.16 6.50 -20.29
N ARG A 332 -13.27 6.25 -19.58
CA ARG A 332 -13.69 4.94 -19.07
C ARG A 332 -14.89 4.39 -19.85
N GLU A 333 -15.21 4.94 -21.02
CA GLU A 333 -16.36 4.56 -21.85
C GLU A 333 -16.54 3.03 -21.96
N ARG A 334 -15.48 2.33 -22.39
CA ARG A 334 -15.51 0.86 -22.56
C ARG A 334 -15.81 0.13 -21.25
N TYR A 335 -15.27 0.61 -20.14
CA TYR A 335 -15.53 0.04 -18.81
C TYR A 335 -17.00 0.20 -18.42
N TYR A 336 -17.61 1.37 -18.67
CA TYR A 336 -19.01 1.61 -18.37
C TYR A 336 -19.95 0.84 -19.29
N VAL A 337 -19.63 0.68 -20.58
CA VAL A 337 -20.41 -0.16 -21.50
C VAL A 337 -20.41 -1.61 -21.04
N ASP A 338 -19.24 -2.16 -20.71
CA ASP A 338 -19.10 -3.53 -20.22
C ASP A 338 -19.82 -3.73 -18.88
N MET A 339 -19.70 -2.77 -17.96
CA MET A 339 -20.40 -2.79 -16.69
C MET A 339 -21.91 -2.68 -16.85
N ARG A 340 -22.40 -1.74 -17.66
CA ARG A 340 -23.84 -1.59 -17.95
C ARG A 340 -24.40 -2.90 -18.47
N LYS A 341 -23.72 -3.56 -19.41
CA LYS A 341 -24.16 -4.86 -19.91
C LYS A 341 -24.28 -5.89 -18.79
N ASN A 342 -23.25 -6.05 -17.97
CA ASN A 342 -23.28 -7.01 -16.86
C ASN A 342 -24.39 -6.72 -15.84
N VAL A 343 -24.58 -5.44 -15.49
CA VAL A 343 -25.60 -5.03 -14.52
C VAL A 343 -26.99 -5.18 -15.16
N VAL A 344 -27.24 -4.62 -16.34
CA VAL A 344 -28.54 -4.68 -17.02
C VAL A 344 -28.94 -6.11 -17.39
N ASP A 345 -28.02 -6.96 -17.86
CA ASP A 345 -28.33 -8.37 -18.16
C ASP A 345 -28.77 -9.11 -16.89
N SER A 346 -28.09 -8.85 -15.76
CA SER A 346 -28.53 -9.30 -14.42
C SER A 346 -29.91 -8.71 -14.05
N LEU A 347 -30.15 -7.44 -14.41
CA LEU A 347 -31.41 -6.75 -14.21
C LEU A 347 -32.54 -7.16 -15.21
N GLU A 348 -32.28 -8.02 -16.19
CA GLU A 348 -33.31 -8.49 -17.13
C GLU A 348 -33.54 -10.00 -17.01
N GLY A 349 -32.89 -10.66 -16.04
CA GLY A 349 -32.97 -12.11 -15.87
C GLY A 349 -32.31 -12.89 -17.02
N LYS A 350 -31.52 -12.22 -17.86
CA LYS A 350 -30.74 -12.84 -18.93
C LYS A 350 -29.50 -13.46 -18.29
N LYS A 351 -29.50 -14.79 -18.13
CA LYS A 351 -28.31 -15.52 -17.65
C LYS A 351 -27.15 -15.27 -18.62
N THR A 352 -26.09 -14.63 -18.12
CA THR A 352 -24.75 -14.65 -18.75
C THR A 352 -24.07 -15.99 -18.58
#